data_AF-A0A1T1B6I8-F1
#
_entry.id   AF-A0A1T1B6I8-F1
#
_cell.length_a   1.000
_cell.length_b   1.000
_cell.length_c   1.000
_cell.angle_alpha   90.00
_cell.angle_beta   90.00
_cell.angle_gamma   90.00
#
_symmetry.space_group_name_H-M   'P 1'
#
loop_
_entity.id
_entity.type
_entity.pdbx_description
1 polymer ?
#
loop_
_entity_poly.entity_id
_entity_poly.type
_entity_poly.pdbx_seq_one_letter_code
_entity_poly.pdbx_strand_id
1 'polypeptide(L)'
;MKFNGIEYAGQHNTGLTYALDVGAVRGDAVTQTAAATAGRGAADAALLGKLETRDSDGLGTVIKRGVIVVPWTGAAVFGLQKIGVDGAGKAKVSATGRNCDVIGVADGYAAIDLG
;
A
#
# COMPACT_ATOMS: atom_id res chain seq x y z
N MET A 1 1.49 -15.90 8.72
CA MET A 1 2.73 -15.10 8.95
C MET A 1 2.47 -14.20 10.15
N LYS A 2 3.44 -13.91 11.02
CA LYS A 2 3.26 -12.97 12.15
C LYS A 2 4.23 -11.82 11.97
N PHE A 3 3.76 -10.57 12.10
CA PHE A 3 4.60 -9.38 12.16
C PHE A 3 4.26 -8.67 13.46
N ASN A 4 5.22 -8.54 14.38
CA ASN A 4 5.06 -7.88 15.69
C ASN A 4 3.80 -8.29 16.48
N GLY A 5 3.53 -9.61 16.58
CA GLY A 5 2.41 -10.13 17.38
C GLY A 5 1.04 -10.07 16.70
N ILE A 6 0.95 -9.52 15.49
CA ILE A 6 -0.28 -9.54 14.68
C ILE A 6 -0.37 -10.90 13.98
N GLU A 7 -1.42 -11.66 14.29
CA GLU A 7 -1.71 -12.95 13.67
C GLU A 7 -2.48 -12.76 12.37
N TYR A 8 -1.83 -13.02 11.23
CA TYR A 8 -2.49 -13.10 9.94
C TYR A 8 -3.26 -14.43 9.84
N ALA A 9 -4.49 -14.46 10.35
CA ALA A 9 -5.46 -15.49 9.98
C ALA A 9 -5.86 -15.20 8.53
N GLY A 10 -5.32 -15.98 7.59
CA GLY A 10 -5.44 -15.72 6.17
C GLY A 10 -6.88 -15.44 5.73
N GLN A 11 -7.01 -14.64 4.66
CA GLN A 11 -8.20 -14.48 3.82
C GLN A 11 -9.14 -13.29 4.11
N HIS A 12 -8.62 -12.07 4.12
CA HIS A 12 -9.44 -10.85 3.92
C HIS A 12 -8.85 -9.86 2.89
N ASN A 13 -7.83 -10.28 2.14
CA ASN A 13 -7.18 -9.41 1.17
C ASN A 13 -7.85 -9.55 -0.20
N THR A 14 -8.51 -8.50 -0.67
CA THR A 14 -9.03 -8.44 -2.05
C THR A 14 -7.95 -7.89 -2.97
N GLY A 15 -7.40 -8.75 -3.82
CA GLY A 15 -6.53 -8.38 -4.93
C GLY A 15 -7.34 -8.05 -6.18
N LEU A 16 -6.97 -6.99 -6.89
CA LEU A 16 -7.52 -6.65 -8.19
C LEU A 16 -6.37 -6.44 -9.19
N THR A 17 -6.57 -6.85 -10.43
CA THR A 17 -5.61 -6.65 -11.51
C THR A 17 -5.67 -5.20 -12.00
N TYR A 18 -4.49 -4.58 -12.13
CA TYR A 18 -4.30 -3.25 -12.68
C TYR A 18 -3.23 -3.29 -13.77
N ALA A 19 -3.31 -2.40 -14.75
CA ALA A 19 -2.15 -2.02 -15.54
C ALA A 19 -1.14 -1.32 -14.63
N LEU A 20 0.16 -1.53 -14.85
CA LEU A 20 1.21 -0.97 -14.00
C LEU A 20 1.98 0.13 -14.69
N ASP A 21 2.24 1.22 -13.96
CA ASP A 21 3.19 2.23 -14.41
C ASP A 21 4.61 1.66 -14.49
N VAL A 22 5.37 2.20 -15.45
CA VAL A 22 6.80 1.89 -15.59
C VAL A 22 7.51 2.28 -14.29
N GLY A 23 8.16 1.29 -13.67
CA GLY A 23 8.95 1.49 -12.44
C GLY A 23 8.24 1.07 -11.15
N ALA A 24 6.94 0.73 -11.18
CA ALA A 24 6.29 0.09 -10.05
C ALA A 24 6.86 -1.32 -9.83
N VAL A 25 7.26 -1.66 -8.60
CA VAL A 25 7.83 -2.98 -8.26
C VAL A 25 7.03 -3.66 -7.17
N ARG A 26 7.12 -4.99 -7.14
CA ARG A 26 6.46 -5.81 -6.12
C ARG A 26 6.84 -5.30 -4.71
N GLY A 27 5.84 -5.13 -3.86
CA GLY A 27 5.99 -4.62 -2.50
C GLY A 27 5.72 -3.12 -2.37
N ASP A 28 5.69 -2.36 -3.48
CA ASP A 28 5.43 -0.93 -3.43
C ASP A 28 4.05 -0.61 -2.84
N ALA A 29 4.00 0.44 -2.04
CA ALA A 29 2.77 1.19 -1.80
C ALA A 29 2.43 1.96 -3.09
N VAL A 30 1.27 1.65 -3.67
CA VAL A 30 0.85 2.21 -4.96
C VAL A 30 -0.40 3.07 -4.79
N THR A 31 -0.57 4.00 -5.72
CA THR A 31 -1.78 4.82 -5.91
C THR A 31 -2.39 4.53 -7.27
N GLN A 32 -3.59 5.05 -7.50
CA GLN A 32 -4.22 5.03 -8.81
C GLN A 32 -3.73 6.23 -9.63
N THR A 33 -2.98 5.98 -10.69
CA THR A 33 -2.35 7.04 -11.52
C THR A 33 -3.17 7.38 -12.77
N ALA A 34 -3.98 6.43 -13.25
CA ALA A 34 -4.98 6.63 -14.29
C ALA A 34 -6.15 5.65 -14.11
N ALA A 35 -7.13 5.68 -15.01
CA ALA A 35 -8.22 4.71 -15.01
C ALA A 35 -7.66 3.28 -15.19
N ALA A 36 -7.91 2.39 -14.23
CA ALA A 36 -7.39 1.02 -14.20
C ALA A 36 -5.85 0.88 -14.23
N THR A 37 -5.10 1.93 -13.87
CA THR A 37 -3.63 1.91 -13.76
C THR A 37 -3.17 2.19 -12.33
N ALA A 38 -2.21 1.41 -11.85
CA ALA A 38 -1.59 1.57 -10.55
C ALA A 38 -0.08 1.81 -10.67
N GLY A 39 0.45 2.66 -9.79
CA GLY A 39 1.87 2.99 -9.78
C GLY A 39 2.28 3.72 -8.52
N ARG A 40 3.55 4.12 -8.42
CA ARG A 40 4.04 4.90 -7.28
C ARG A 40 3.40 6.29 -7.21
N GLY A 41 3.01 6.85 -8.36
CA GLY A 41 2.33 8.13 -8.51
C GLY A 41 3.10 9.33 -7.95
N ALA A 42 2.38 10.45 -7.81
CA ALA A 42 2.91 11.65 -7.19
C ALA A 42 2.91 11.52 -5.66
N ALA A 43 3.82 12.24 -5.00
CA ALA A 43 3.81 12.32 -3.54
C ALA A 43 2.45 12.82 -3.03
N ASP A 44 2.04 12.28 -1.87
CA ASP A 44 0.81 12.60 -1.17
C ASP A 44 -0.49 12.11 -1.84
N ALA A 45 -0.40 11.47 -3.01
CA ALA A 45 -1.53 10.79 -3.64
C ALA A 45 -2.09 9.68 -2.72
N ALA A 46 -3.41 9.51 -2.72
CA ALA A 46 -4.08 8.58 -1.82
C ALA A 46 -3.63 7.13 -2.06
N LEU A 47 -3.35 6.40 -0.98
CA LEU A 47 -2.94 5.00 -1.07
C LEU A 47 -4.06 4.15 -1.70
N LEU A 48 -3.75 3.46 -2.79
CA LEU A 48 -4.62 2.46 -3.39
C LEU A 48 -4.45 1.11 -2.67
N GLY A 49 -3.20 0.71 -2.43
CA GLY A 49 -2.88 -0.57 -1.83
C GLY A 49 -1.41 -0.98 -2.01
N LYS A 50 -1.16 -2.28 -1.92
CA LYS A 50 0.16 -2.87 -2.12
C LYS A 50 0.22 -3.63 -3.45
N LEU A 51 1.28 -3.42 -4.24
CA LEU A 51 1.54 -4.24 -5.41
C LEU A 51 2.09 -5.62 -4.99
N GLU A 52 1.33 -6.69 -5.24
CA GLU A 52 1.68 -8.06 -4.82
C GLU A 52 2.30 -8.88 -5.96
N THR A 53 1.85 -8.68 -7.21
CA THR A 53 2.43 -9.33 -8.39
C THR A 53 2.73 -8.30 -9.47
N ARG A 54 3.72 -8.60 -10.31
CA ARG A 54 4.01 -7.87 -11.55
C ARG A 54 4.29 -8.90 -12.63
N ASP A 55 3.39 -8.97 -13.59
CA ASP A 55 3.43 -9.91 -14.70
C ASP A 55 4.17 -9.26 -15.88
N SER A 56 4.66 -10.10 -16.81
CA SER A 56 5.51 -9.65 -17.92
C SER A 56 4.76 -8.85 -18.99
N ASP A 57 3.43 -8.92 -18.99
CA ASP A 57 2.53 -8.18 -19.87
C ASP A 57 2.23 -6.75 -19.39
N GLY A 58 2.82 -6.34 -18.26
CA GLY A 58 2.62 -5.01 -17.67
C GLY A 58 1.39 -4.94 -16.75
N LEU A 59 0.75 -6.07 -16.45
CA LEU A 59 -0.30 -6.17 -15.45
C LEU A 59 0.27 -6.57 -14.09
N GLY A 60 -0.54 -6.38 -13.04
CA GLY A 60 -0.22 -6.90 -11.72
C GLY A 60 -1.37 -6.82 -10.75
N THR A 61 -1.27 -7.58 -9.68
CA THR A 61 -2.28 -7.64 -8.62
C THR A 61 -1.98 -6.62 -7.54
N VAL A 62 -2.91 -5.72 -7.28
CA VAL A 62 -2.87 -4.78 -6.15
C VAL A 62 -3.84 -5.23 -5.07
N ILE A 63 -3.32 -5.44 -3.86
CA ILE A 63 -4.15 -5.69 -2.68
C ILE A 63 -4.76 -4.37 -2.21
N LYS A 64 -6.08 -4.22 -2.41
CA LYS A 64 -6.82 -2.95 -2.20
C LYS A 64 -7.67 -2.92 -0.91
N ARG A 65 -7.88 -4.09 -0.30
CA ARG A 65 -8.65 -4.29 0.94
C ARG A 65 -7.96 -5.29 1.86
N GLY A 66 -8.28 -5.21 3.14
CA GLY A 66 -7.65 -5.99 4.21
C GLY A 66 -6.33 -5.39 4.68
N VAL A 67 -5.56 -6.20 5.41
CA VAL A 67 -4.31 -5.77 6.03
C VAL A 67 -3.13 -6.00 5.08
N ILE A 68 -2.39 -4.94 4.80
CA ILE A 68 -1.16 -4.97 4.00
C ILE A 68 0.05 -4.58 4.84
N VAL A 69 1.23 -5.04 4.42
CA VAL A 69 2.53 -4.56 4.92
C VAL A 69 3.26 -3.90 3.78
N VAL A 70 3.58 -2.62 3.92
CA VAL A 70 4.25 -1.82 2.89
C VAL A 70 5.42 -1.04 3.47
N PRO A 71 6.43 -0.71 2.64
CA PRO A 71 7.47 0.22 3.05
C PRO A 71 6.87 1.53 3.55
N TRP A 72 7.43 2.09 4.61
CA TRP A 72 6.95 3.28 5.29
C TRP A 72 8.02 4.37 5.30
N THR A 73 7.60 5.63 5.27
CA THR A 73 8.47 6.78 5.50
C THR A 73 7.79 7.81 6.39
N GLY A 74 8.59 8.48 7.23
CA GLY A 74 8.11 9.41 8.26
C GLY A 74 8.03 8.79 9.65
N ALA A 75 7.43 9.54 10.58
CA ALA A 75 7.29 9.12 11.96
C ALA A 75 6.34 7.91 12.11
N ALA A 76 6.60 7.08 13.12
CA ALA A 76 5.68 6.02 13.50
C ALA A 76 4.38 6.62 14.04
N VAL A 77 3.26 6.16 13.51
CA VAL A 77 1.90 6.55 13.91
C VAL A 77 1.04 5.31 14.04
N PHE A 78 -0.04 5.41 14.81
CA PHE A 78 -0.95 4.31 15.08
C PHE A 78 -2.40 4.81 15.01
N GLY A 79 -3.33 3.90 14.74
CA GLY A 79 -4.76 4.20 14.64
C GLY A 79 -5.16 4.79 13.29
N LEU A 80 -6.35 5.40 13.26
CA LEU A 80 -6.92 5.97 12.04
C LEU A 80 -6.10 7.16 11.54
N GLN A 81 -5.56 7.02 10.33
CA GLN A 81 -4.72 8.03 9.68
C GLN A 81 -5.12 8.20 8.22
N LYS A 82 -4.75 9.34 7.65
CA LYS A 82 -4.80 9.53 6.20
C LYS A 82 -3.46 9.12 5.59
N ILE A 83 -3.49 8.10 4.74
CA ILE A 83 -2.30 7.48 4.17
C ILE A 83 -2.20 7.79 2.68
N GLY A 84 -1.05 8.33 2.31
CA GLY A 84 -0.66 8.54 0.92
C GLY A 84 0.63 7.81 0.58
N VAL A 85 1.05 7.93 -0.67
CA VAL A 85 2.34 7.44 -1.16
C VAL A 85 3.39 8.56 -1.17
N ASP A 86 4.66 8.21 -1.13
CA ASP A 86 5.78 9.16 -1.21
C ASP A 86 6.29 9.40 -2.65
N GLY A 87 5.74 8.68 -3.63
CA GLY A 87 6.19 8.69 -5.03
C GLY A 87 7.38 7.78 -5.32
N ALA A 88 7.95 7.14 -4.30
CA ALA A 88 9.08 6.21 -4.39
C ALA A 88 8.71 4.77 -3.98
N GLY A 89 7.41 4.50 -3.78
CA GLY A 89 6.89 3.17 -3.43
C GLY A 89 6.73 2.94 -1.93
N LYS A 90 6.80 3.99 -1.10
CA LYS A 90 6.54 3.92 0.34
C LYS A 90 5.24 4.63 0.70
N ALA A 91 4.60 4.15 1.75
CA ALA A 91 3.46 4.82 2.38
C ALA A 91 3.94 5.85 3.40
N LYS A 92 3.16 6.91 3.59
CA LYS A 92 3.35 7.93 4.62
C LYS A 92 2.02 8.54 5.04
N VAL A 93 2.01 9.25 6.17
CA VAL A 93 0.89 10.14 6.51
C VAL A 93 0.82 11.27 5.48
N SER A 94 -0.38 11.53 4.97
CA SER A 94 -0.66 12.60 4.00
C SER A 94 -2.02 13.22 4.29
N ALA A 95 -2.12 14.56 4.23
CA ALA A 95 -3.38 15.28 4.44
C ALA A 95 -4.48 14.93 3.40
N THR A 96 -4.07 14.52 2.20
CA THR A 96 -4.92 14.12 1.07
C THR A 96 -5.02 12.60 0.91
N GLY A 97 -4.47 11.84 1.86
CA GLY A 97 -4.44 10.39 1.83
C GLY A 97 -5.79 9.70 1.98
N ARG A 98 -5.81 8.38 1.77
CA ARG A 98 -6.94 7.49 2.07
C ARG A 98 -7.03 7.28 3.59
N ASN A 99 -8.24 7.27 4.15
CA ASN A 99 -8.42 6.88 5.55
C ASN A 99 -8.12 5.38 5.71
N CYS A 100 -7.13 5.05 6.53
CA CYS A 100 -6.71 3.68 6.83
C CYS A 100 -6.37 3.56 8.32
N ASP A 101 -6.50 2.36 8.87
CA ASP A 101 -6.08 2.10 10.24
C ASP A 101 -4.63 1.59 10.24
N VAL A 102 -3.72 2.32 10.88
CA VAL A 102 -2.31 1.92 11.00
C VAL A 102 -2.15 1.10 12.27
N ILE A 103 -1.99 -0.20 12.10
CA ILE A 103 -1.90 -1.16 13.19
C ILE A 103 -0.50 -1.13 13.82
N GLY A 104 0.54 -0.89 13.01
CA GLY A 104 1.89 -0.70 13.53
C GLY A 104 2.91 -0.27 12.49
N VAL A 105 3.99 0.36 12.98
CA VAL A 105 5.14 0.79 12.17
C VAL A 105 6.42 0.31 12.85
N ALA A 106 7.25 -0.45 12.13
CA ALA A 106 8.53 -0.96 12.61
C ALA A 106 9.46 -1.26 11.43
N ASP A 107 10.77 -1.11 11.64
CA ASP A 107 11.83 -1.48 10.68
C ASP A 107 11.66 -0.91 9.27
N GLY A 108 11.07 0.29 9.16
CA GLY A 108 10.80 0.94 7.87
C GLY A 108 9.59 0.36 7.12
N TYR A 109 8.73 -0.40 7.78
CA TYR A 109 7.48 -0.94 7.26
C TYR A 109 6.29 -0.52 8.14
N ALA A 110 5.11 -0.47 7.52
CA ALA A 110 3.85 -0.26 8.21
C ALA A 110 2.86 -1.40 7.88
N ALA A 111 2.20 -1.92 8.92
CA ALA A 111 1.02 -2.75 8.80
C ALA A 111 -0.22 -1.85 8.81
N ILE A 112 -1.00 -1.88 7.73
CA ILE A 112 -2.11 -0.96 7.48
C ILE A 112 -3.34 -1.77 7.09
N ASP A 113 -4.46 -1.53 7.75
CA ASP A 113 -5.78 -2.00 7.33
C ASP A 113 -6.43 -1.00 6.38
N LEU A 114 -6.80 -1.47 5.20
CA LEU A 114 -7.42 -0.69 4.13
C LEU A 114 -8.96 -0.65 4.22
N GLY A 115 -9.58 -1.46 5.09
CA GLY A 115 -11.04 -1.57 5.23
C GLY A 115 -11.74 -2.52 4.26
#